data_AF-A0A523R1T7-F1
#
_entry.id   AF-A0A523R1T7-F1
#
_cell.length_a   1.000
_cell.length_b   1.000
_cell.length_c   1.000
_cell.angle_alpha   90.00
_cell.angle_beta   90.00
_cell.angle_gamma   90.00
#
_symmetry.space_group_name_H-M   'P 1'
#
loop_
_entity.id
_entity.type
_entity.pdbx_description
1 polymer ?
#
loop_
_entity_poly.entity_id
_entity_poly.type
_entity_poly.pdbx_seq_one_letter_code
_entity_poly.pdbx_strand_id
1 'polypeptide(L)'
;MVLIQKFVDIEIARKMSLDLTKADLIKESERIDRETKAPERLSDLKKSFGKNRGRYLKNFVLPVLARRLVEEKFWFDTLHYQNEPFRKAKDYLRFMKEDKIKIDTITGFFKVESLESNEEGTNYFFNFIKAIADTVGVKDKTLIKVIEDKTNFYCVIEKRRKKCRYFEGVIVEKKRFTGFYQKQLETIPIKIYNDKIKNKIIFLLKGTYWEKYIGN
;
A
#
# COMPACT_ATOMS: atom_id res chain seq x y z
N MET A 1 23.66 -0.32 -0.76
CA MET A 1 22.31 -0.79 -0.37
C MET A 1 21.26 -0.48 -1.45
N VAL A 2 21.04 0.79 -1.83
CA VAL A 2 20.01 1.20 -2.81
C VAL A 2 20.05 0.41 -4.13
N LEU A 3 21.24 0.09 -4.65
CA LEU A 3 21.36 -0.69 -5.89
C LEU A 3 20.88 -2.15 -5.75
N ILE A 4 21.21 -2.84 -4.66
CA ILE A 4 20.77 -4.24 -4.44
C ILE A 4 19.25 -4.28 -4.34
N GLN A 5 18.67 -3.40 -3.50
CA GLN A 5 17.23 -3.31 -3.34
C GLN A 5 16.51 -3.05 -4.68
N LYS A 6 17.05 -2.16 -5.52
CA LYS A 6 16.50 -1.89 -6.86
C LYS A 6 16.43 -3.13 -7.75
N PHE A 7 17.46 -3.99 -7.72
CA PHE A 7 17.43 -5.24 -8.48
C PHE A 7 16.46 -6.25 -7.87
N VAL A 8 16.42 -6.35 -6.54
CA VAL A 8 15.43 -7.18 -5.83
C VAL A 8 14.00 -6.78 -6.19
N ASP A 9 13.68 -5.48 -6.19
CA ASP A 9 12.34 -4.99 -6.55
C ASP A 9 11.93 -5.44 -7.97
N ILE A 10 12.86 -5.40 -8.94
CA ILE A 10 12.61 -5.88 -10.30
C ILE A 10 12.39 -7.40 -10.33
N GLU A 11 13.20 -8.17 -9.62
CA GLU A 11 13.06 -9.63 -9.56
C GLU A 11 11.76 -10.07 -8.89
N ILE A 12 11.35 -9.39 -7.81
CA ILE A 12 10.05 -9.63 -7.17
C ILE A 12 8.92 -9.34 -8.16
N ALA A 13 9.00 -8.21 -8.88
CA ALA A 13 7.99 -7.86 -9.86
C ALA A 13 7.86 -8.93 -10.96
N ARG A 14 8.99 -9.45 -11.47
CA ARG A 14 9.02 -10.56 -12.44
C ARG A 14 8.39 -11.84 -11.90
N LYS A 15 8.74 -12.25 -10.67
CA LYS A 15 8.15 -13.43 -10.02
C LYS A 15 6.63 -13.30 -9.81
N MET A 16 6.14 -12.07 -9.64
CA MET A 16 4.71 -11.76 -9.54
C MET A 16 4.02 -11.62 -10.91
N SER A 17 4.72 -11.90 -12.01
CA SER A 17 4.26 -11.73 -13.39
C SER A 17 3.72 -10.32 -13.64
N LEU A 18 4.44 -9.30 -13.14
CA LEU A 18 4.12 -7.89 -13.38
C LEU A 18 4.81 -7.42 -14.66
N ASP A 19 4.04 -6.79 -15.54
CA ASP A 19 4.56 -6.22 -16.78
C ASP A 19 5.31 -4.91 -16.50
N LEU A 20 6.53 -4.82 -17.03
CA LEU A 20 7.41 -3.66 -16.91
C LEU A 20 7.74 -3.13 -18.31
N THR A 21 6.70 -2.72 -19.04
CA THR A 21 6.85 -2.34 -20.45
C THR A 21 7.57 -1.00 -20.61
N LYS A 22 8.14 -0.75 -21.80
CA LYS A 22 8.75 0.55 -22.12
C LYS A 22 7.75 1.69 -22.04
N ALA A 23 6.49 1.45 -22.39
CA ALA A 23 5.43 2.45 -22.30
C ALA A 23 5.17 2.84 -20.84
N ASP A 24 5.12 1.87 -19.94
CA ASP A 24 4.93 2.13 -18.51
C ASP A 24 6.12 2.86 -17.89
N LEU A 25 7.34 2.56 -18.35
CA LEU A 25 8.53 3.32 -17.93
C LEU A 25 8.47 4.80 -18.35
N ILE A 26 7.92 5.11 -19.52
CA ILE A 26 7.76 6.49 -19.97
C ILE A 26 6.71 7.20 -19.10
N LYS A 27 5.54 6.58 -18.89
CA LYS A 27 4.49 7.11 -18.01
C LYS A 27 4.98 7.32 -16.58
N GLU A 28 5.74 6.36 -16.05
CA GLU A 28 6.30 6.45 -14.71
C GLU A 28 7.35 7.58 -14.62
N SER A 29 8.16 7.76 -15.66
CA SER A 29 9.09 8.90 -15.73
C SER A 29 8.35 10.24 -15.66
N GLU A 30 7.26 10.39 -16.42
CA GLU A 30 6.44 11.62 -16.43
C GLU A 30 5.76 11.83 -15.07
N ARG A 31 5.26 10.76 -14.45
CA ARG A 31 4.70 10.80 -13.10
C ARG A 31 5.74 11.31 -12.09
N ILE A 32 6.95 10.74 -12.11
CA ILE A 32 8.04 11.15 -11.22
C ILE A 32 8.37 12.63 -11.42
N ASP A 33 8.40 13.10 -12.66
CA ASP A 33 8.68 14.50 -12.99
C ASP A 33 7.60 15.44 -12.43
N ARG A 34 6.33 15.04 -12.54
CA ARG A 34 5.18 15.82 -12.05
C ARG A 34 5.05 15.82 -10.53
N GLU A 35 5.32 14.70 -9.88
CA GLU A 35 5.00 14.47 -8.45
C GLU A 35 6.20 14.60 -7.52
N THR A 36 7.42 14.78 -8.04
CA THR A 36 8.59 14.97 -7.19
C THR A 36 8.47 16.24 -6.35
N LYS A 37 8.71 16.12 -5.05
CA LYS A 37 8.82 17.27 -4.14
C LYS A 37 10.22 17.90 -4.17
N ALA A 38 11.16 17.32 -4.90
CA ALA A 38 12.55 17.76 -5.00
C ALA A 38 12.99 17.83 -6.49
N PRO A 39 12.44 18.77 -7.27
CA PRO A 39 12.71 18.87 -8.71
C PRO A 39 14.19 19.11 -9.03
N GLU A 40 14.89 19.93 -8.23
CA GLU A 40 16.32 20.20 -8.40
C GLU A 40 17.17 18.92 -8.28
N ARG A 41 16.93 18.12 -7.22
CA ARG A 41 17.63 16.84 -7.02
C ARG A 41 17.35 15.85 -8.15
N LEU A 42 16.13 15.84 -8.66
CA LEU A 42 15.76 15.01 -9.81
C LEU A 42 16.47 15.48 -11.09
N SER A 43 16.59 16.80 -11.29
CA SER A 43 17.34 17.40 -12.39
C SER A 43 18.81 16.99 -12.34
N ASP A 44 19.47 17.13 -11.19
CA ASP A 44 20.87 16.74 -11.01
C ASP A 44 21.09 15.23 -11.21
N LEU A 45 20.17 14.42 -10.71
CA LEU A 45 20.16 12.99 -10.98
C LEU A 45 20.09 12.72 -12.49
N LYS A 46 19.17 13.35 -13.22
CA LYS A 46 19.06 13.20 -14.68
C LYS A 46 20.34 13.64 -15.39
N LYS A 47 20.96 14.76 -14.97
CA LYS A 47 22.25 15.21 -15.50
C LYS A 47 23.35 14.15 -15.32
N SER A 48 23.35 13.39 -14.23
CA SER A 48 24.32 12.29 -14.02
C SER A 48 24.22 11.15 -15.04
N PHE A 49 23.06 11.02 -15.72
CA PHE A 49 22.88 10.08 -16.84
C PHE A 49 23.23 10.70 -18.20
N GLY A 50 23.55 12.00 -18.24
CA GLY A 50 23.85 12.76 -19.44
C GLY A 50 22.71 12.72 -20.46
N LYS A 51 23.04 12.62 -21.74
CA LYS A 51 22.06 12.48 -22.83
C LYS A 51 21.45 11.07 -22.93
N ASN A 52 21.87 10.11 -22.11
CA ASN A 52 21.44 8.71 -22.22
C ASN A 52 20.13 8.45 -21.45
N ARG A 53 19.00 8.83 -22.08
CA ARG A 53 17.66 8.60 -21.52
C ARG A 53 17.38 7.11 -21.24
N GLY A 54 17.88 6.19 -22.07
CA GLY A 54 17.70 4.76 -21.86
C GLY A 54 18.31 4.27 -20.54
N ARG A 55 19.50 4.78 -20.18
CA ARG A 55 20.18 4.46 -18.92
C ARG A 55 19.42 4.99 -17.71
N TYR A 56 18.83 6.17 -17.80
CA TYR A 56 17.95 6.74 -16.77
C TYR A 56 16.70 5.88 -16.56
N LEU A 57 16.00 5.53 -17.65
CA LEU A 57 14.81 4.68 -17.56
C LEU A 57 15.13 3.31 -16.95
N LYS A 58 16.23 2.68 -17.38
CA LYS A 58 16.62 1.33 -16.90
C LYS A 58 17.08 1.30 -15.44
N ASN A 59 17.87 2.28 -14.99
CA ASN A 59 18.56 2.19 -13.68
C ASN A 59 17.90 3.02 -12.56
N PHE A 60 17.02 3.95 -12.94
CA PHE A 60 16.28 4.76 -11.99
C PHE A 60 14.79 4.49 -12.05
N VAL A 61 14.16 4.66 -13.20
CA VAL A 61 12.69 4.57 -13.32
C VAL A 61 12.19 3.14 -13.16
N LEU A 62 12.83 2.16 -13.80
CA LEU A 62 12.40 0.76 -13.78
C LEU A 62 12.31 0.17 -12.36
N PRO A 63 13.32 0.31 -11.47
CA PRO A 63 13.17 -0.11 -10.09
C PRO A 63 12.03 0.58 -9.33
N VAL A 64 11.81 1.88 -9.58
CA VAL A 64 10.73 2.64 -8.94
C VAL A 64 9.37 2.12 -9.40
N LEU A 65 9.21 1.88 -10.70
CA LEU A 65 8.01 1.26 -11.26
C LEU A 65 7.77 -0.12 -10.66
N ALA A 66 8.80 -0.99 -10.66
CA ALA A 66 8.73 -2.34 -10.13
C ALA A 66 8.26 -2.33 -8.67
N ARG A 67 8.87 -1.48 -7.82
CA ARG A 67 8.48 -1.33 -6.43
C ARG A 67 7.02 -0.89 -6.27
N ARG A 68 6.59 0.11 -7.05
CA ARG A 68 5.22 0.62 -7.00
C ARG A 68 4.20 -0.47 -7.37
N LEU A 69 4.44 -1.19 -8.46
CA LEU A 69 3.53 -2.24 -8.93
C LEU A 69 3.49 -3.44 -7.97
N VAL A 70 4.62 -3.81 -7.36
CA VAL A 70 4.67 -4.84 -6.33
C VAL A 70 3.85 -4.44 -5.11
N GLU A 71 3.98 -3.19 -4.63
CA GLU A 71 3.15 -2.68 -3.55
C GLU A 71 1.67 -2.65 -3.94
N GLU A 72 1.33 -2.10 -5.11
CA GLU A 72 -0.04 -2.00 -5.59
C GLU A 72 -0.71 -3.38 -5.69
N LYS A 73 -0.04 -4.35 -6.30
CA LYS A 73 -0.52 -5.73 -6.37
C LYS A 73 -0.66 -6.36 -4.98
N PHE A 74 0.31 -6.19 -4.09
CA PHE A 74 0.20 -6.71 -2.72
C PHE A 74 -0.98 -6.10 -1.95
N TRP A 75 -1.23 -4.80 -2.09
CA TRP A 75 -2.27 -4.12 -1.33
C TRP A 75 -3.66 -4.38 -1.88
N PHE A 76 -3.83 -4.44 -3.20
CA PHE A 76 -5.15 -4.46 -3.84
C PHE A 76 -5.55 -5.81 -4.48
N ASP A 77 -4.64 -6.77 -4.64
CA ASP A 77 -5.02 -8.15 -4.93
C ASP A 77 -5.49 -8.84 -3.64
N THR A 78 -6.72 -8.50 -3.29
CA THR A 78 -7.37 -8.87 -2.04
C THR A 78 -7.54 -10.38 -1.89
N LEU A 79 -7.78 -11.10 -2.98
CA LEU A 79 -8.00 -12.55 -2.93
C LEU A 79 -6.72 -13.34 -2.73
N HIS A 80 -5.58 -12.82 -3.19
CA HIS A 80 -4.30 -13.51 -3.08
C HIS A 80 -3.51 -13.08 -1.84
N TYR A 81 -3.27 -11.78 -1.64
CA TYR A 81 -2.38 -11.30 -0.58
C TYR A 81 -3.11 -10.88 0.70
N GLN A 82 -4.35 -10.39 0.58
CA GLN A 82 -5.14 -9.88 1.72
C GLN A 82 -6.33 -10.77 2.09
N ASN A 83 -6.31 -12.04 1.68
CA ASN A 83 -7.45 -12.95 1.78
C ASN A 83 -7.97 -13.09 3.21
N GLU A 84 -7.06 -13.33 4.15
CA GLU A 84 -7.40 -13.57 5.55
C GLU A 84 -7.99 -12.31 6.23
N PRO A 85 -7.37 -11.11 6.19
CA PRO A 85 -8.01 -9.89 6.68
C PRO A 85 -9.34 -9.61 5.98
N PHE A 86 -9.46 -9.89 4.68
CA PHE A 86 -10.70 -9.68 3.94
C PHE A 86 -11.82 -10.64 4.36
N ARG A 87 -11.50 -11.92 4.62
CA ARG A 87 -12.45 -12.89 5.20
C ARG A 87 -12.93 -12.41 6.57
N LYS A 88 -12.01 -11.97 7.43
CA LYS A 88 -12.35 -11.40 8.73
C LYS A 88 -13.26 -10.18 8.61
N ALA A 89 -13.00 -9.29 7.66
CA ALA A 89 -13.86 -8.15 7.36
C ALA A 89 -15.27 -8.58 6.91
N LYS A 90 -15.39 -9.60 6.05
CA LYS A 90 -16.68 -10.17 5.65
C LYS A 90 -17.44 -10.80 6.82
N ASP A 91 -16.74 -11.52 7.68
CA ASP A 91 -17.35 -12.13 8.86
C ASP A 91 -17.89 -11.07 9.82
N TYR A 92 -17.11 -10.01 10.10
CA TYR A 92 -17.59 -8.87 10.89
C TYR A 92 -18.80 -8.21 10.26
N LEU A 93 -18.76 -7.94 8.95
CA LEU A 93 -19.91 -7.36 8.26
C LEU A 93 -21.15 -8.25 8.37
N ARG A 94 -21.01 -9.59 8.27
CA ARG A 94 -22.13 -10.53 8.47
C ARG A 94 -22.68 -10.45 9.89
N PHE A 95 -21.82 -10.51 10.90
CA PHE A 95 -22.26 -10.48 12.29
C PHE A 95 -22.88 -9.15 12.70
N MET A 96 -22.37 -8.03 12.17
CA MET A 96 -22.96 -6.71 12.39
C MET A 96 -24.36 -6.58 11.77
N LYS A 97 -24.66 -7.30 10.67
CA LYS A 97 -26.03 -7.35 10.12
C LYS A 97 -27.01 -8.11 11.01
N GLU A 98 -26.52 -9.15 11.68
CA GLU A 98 -27.34 -10.03 12.50
C GLU A 98 -27.58 -9.46 13.90
N ASP A 99 -27.07 -8.24 14.20
CA ASP A 99 -27.02 -7.63 15.54
C ASP A 99 -26.40 -8.56 16.60
N LYS A 100 -25.53 -9.48 16.17
CA LYS A 100 -24.91 -10.51 17.02
C LYS A 100 -23.57 -10.09 17.64
N ILE A 101 -23.02 -8.94 17.25
CA ILE A 101 -21.79 -8.41 17.84
C ILE A 101 -22.13 -7.45 18.97
N LYS A 102 -21.65 -7.76 20.17
CA LYS A 102 -21.39 -6.73 21.18
C LYS A 102 -20.09 -6.02 20.79
N ILE A 103 -20.29 -4.80 20.29
CA ILE A 103 -19.31 -3.96 19.60
C ILE A 103 -18.11 -3.55 20.48
N ASP A 104 -18.35 -3.52 21.79
CA ASP A 104 -17.41 -3.20 22.87
C ASP A 104 -16.19 -4.15 22.97
N THR A 105 -16.23 -5.33 22.34
CA THR A 105 -15.16 -6.33 22.42
C THR A 105 -14.16 -6.33 21.26
N ILE A 106 -14.35 -5.50 20.23
CA ILE A 106 -13.54 -5.51 19.00
C ILE A 106 -12.60 -4.29 18.95
N THR A 107 -11.28 -4.53 18.92
CA THR A 107 -10.28 -3.50 18.62
C THR A 107 -10.50 -2.93 17.22
N GLY A 108 -10.53 -1.60 17.08
CA GLY A 108 -10.72 -0.92 15.78
C GLY A 108 -12.18 -0.63 15.43
N PHE A 109 -13.10 -0.70 16.39
CA PHE A 109 -14.45 -0.17 16.22
C PHE A 109 -14.42 1.37 16.11
N PHE A 110 -15.29 1.91 15.27
CA PHE A 110 -15.55 3.33 15.22
C PHE A 110 -17.04 3.62 15.16
N LYS A 111 -17.40 4.77 15.72
CA LYS A 111 -18.69 5.40 15.57
C LYS A 111 -18.47 6.87 15.23
N VAL A 112 -19.03 7.32 14.11
CA VAL A 112 -18.95 8.71 13.68
C VAL A 112 -20.34 9.22 13.32
N GLU A 113 -20.72 10.35 13.90
CA GLU A 113 -22.03 10.97 13.70
C GLU A 113 -21.86 12.28 12.92
N SER A 114 -22.87 12.66 12.12
CA SER A 114 -22.92 14.00 11.53
C SER A 114 -23.16 15.01 12.65
N LEU A 115 -22.14 15.77 13.05
CA LEU A 115 -22.34 16.94 13.90
C LEU A 115 -23.15 17.96 13.09
N GLU A 116 -24.29 18.40 13.63
CA GLU A 116 -25.09 19.50 13.05
C GLU A 116 -24.46 20.89 13.34
N SER A 117 -23.26 20.97 13.94
CA SER A 117 -22.62 22.23 14.32
C SER A 117 -21.69 22.78 13.24
N ASN A 118 -21.85 24.08 12.97
CA ASN A 118 -21.05 24.96 12.10
C ASN A 118 -19.58 25.15 12.57
N GLU A 119 -18.97 24.16 13.21
CA GLU A 119 -17.56 24.24 13.56
C GLU A 119 -16.71 23.77 12.37
N GLU A 120 -15.83 24.64 11.90
CA GLU A 120 -14.87 24.47 10.80
C GLU A 120 -13.82 23.34 11.01
N GLY A 121 -14.11 22.37 11.88
CA GLY A 121 -13.32 21.18 12.13
C GLY A 121 -14.09 19.92 11.73
N THR A 122 -14.53 19.83 10.47
CA THR A 122 -15.18 18.60 9.99
C THR A 122 -14.32 17.37 10.26
N ASN A 123 -14.89 16.37 10.93
CA ASN A 123 -14.25 15.09 11.20
C ASN A 123 -13.85 14.44 9.86
N TYR A 124 -12.59 14.57 9.45
CA TYR A 124 -12.06 14.07 8.17
C TYR A 124 -12.46 12.61 7.90
N PHE A 125 -12.48 11.80 8.96
CA PHE A 125 -12.87 10.40 8.88
C PHE A 125 -14.37 10.23 8.60
N PHE A 126 -15.25 11.03 9.22
CA PHE A 126 -16.67 11.06 8.87
C PHE A 126 -16.87 11.44 7.39
N ASN A 127 -16.21 12.49 6.91
CA ASN A 127 -16.31 12.92 5.52
C ASN A 127 -15.81 11.86 4.53
N PHE A 128 -14.70 11.18 4.87
CA PHE A 128 -14.20 10.04 4.10
C PHE A 128 -15.22 8.90 4.00
N ILE A 129 -15.74 8.45 5.14
CA ILE A 129 -16.74 7.37 5.19
C ILE A 129 -18.04 7.78 4.49
N LYS A 130 -18.50 9.01 4.68
CA LYS A 130 -19.68 9.58 4.02
C LYS A 130 -19.50 9.63 2.50
N ALA A 131 -18.38 10.16 2.01
CA ALA A 131 -18.11 10.25 0.57
C ALA A 131 -18.13 8.87 -0.10
N ILE A 132 -17.56 7.86 0.57
CA ILE A 132 -17.60 6.48 0.08
C ILE A 132 -19.03 5.93 0.13
N ALA A 133 -19.76 6.16 1.22
CA ALA A 133 -21.15 5.71 1.36
C ALA A 133 -22.05 6.29 0.25
N ASP A 134 -21.91 7.58 -0.03
CA ASP A 134 -22.70 8.29 -1.04
C ASP A 134 -22.34 7.83 -2.48
N THR A 135 -21.07 7.50 -2.75
CA THR A 135 -20.59 7.00 -4.06
C THR A 135 -21.13 5.60 -4.39
N VAL A 136 -21.33 4.75 -3.39
CA VAL A 136 -21.73 3.34 -3.58
C VAL A 136 -23.24 3.19 -3.84
N GLY A 137 -24.03 4.27 -3.72
CA GLY A 137 -25.44 4.30 -4.12
C GLY A 137 -26.30 3.35 -3.30
N VAL A 138 -26.60 3.73 -2.05
CA VAL A 138 -27.40 2.90 -1.14
C VAL A 138 -28.90 3.13 -1.38
N LYS A 139 -29.61 2.09 -1.83
CA LYS A 139 -31.05 1.92 -1.58
C LYS A 139 -31.22 1.13 -0.28
N ASP A 140 -32.12 1.55 0.60
CA ASP A 140 -32.51 0.88 1.86
C ASP A 140 -31.61 1.01 3.10
N LYS A 141 -31.21 2.25 3.42
CA LYS A 141 -30.83 2.75 4.77
C LYS A 141 -29.68 2.04 5.52
N THR A 142 -28.98 1.09 4.93
CA THR A 142 -27.79 0.44 5.51
C THR A 142 -26.76 0.26 4.40
N LEU A 143 -25.69 1.07 4.39
CA LEU A 143 -24.53 0.72 3.56
C LEU A 143 -23.97 -0.61 4.08
N ILE A 144 -23.78 -1.58 3.19
CA ILE A 144 -23.27 -2.90 3.53
C ILE A 144 -22.20 -3.24 2.49
N LYS A 145 -20.97 -2.78 2.71
CA LYS A 145 -19.84 -3.23 1.89
C LYS A 145 -18.56 -3.17 2.71
N VAL A 146 -17.66 -4.12 2.44
CA VAL A 146 -16.27 -3.97 2.82
C VAL A 146 -15.65 -2.95 1.88
N ILE A 147 -15.29 -1.80 2.43
CA ILE A 147 -14.55 -0.75 1.76
C ILE A 147 -13.06 -1.04 1.96
N GLU A 148 -12.23 -0.66 0.99
CA GLU A 148 -10.80 -0.97 0.99
C GLU A 148 -10.00 0.31 0.74
N ASP A 149 -8.96 0.53 1.56
CA ASP A 149 -7.87 1.47 1.23
C ASP A 149 -6.52 0.73 1.18
N LYS A 150 -5.40 1.45 1.07
CA LYS A 150 -4.07 0.82 1.01
C LYS A 150 -3.77 -0.06 2.22
N THR A 151 -4.20 0.30 3.43
CA THR A 151 -3.77 -0.31 4.69
C THR A 151 -4.86 -1.08 5.43
N ASN A 152 -6.13 -0.87 5.10
CA ASN A 152 -7.27 -1.31 5.89
C ASN A 152 -8.44 -1.76 5.02
N PHE A 153 -9.27 -2.60 5.61
CA PHE A 153 -10.64 -2.84 5.23
C PHE A 153 -11.56 -2.15 6.23
N TYR A 154 -12.61 -1.49 5.76
CA TYR A 154 -13.64 -0.86 6.59
C TYR A 154 -14.96 -1.58 6.38
N CYS A 155 -15.51 -2.14 7.45
CA CYS A 155 -16.84 -2.71 7.50
C CYS A 155 -17.75 -1.63 8.08
N VAL A 156 -18.63 -1.04 7.28
CA VAL A 156 -19.41 0.13 7.69
C VAL A 156 -20.89 -0.18 7.59
N ILE A 157 -21.65 0.25 8.59
CA ILE A 157 -23.09 0.29 8.61
C ILE A 157 -23.52 1.76 8.79
N GLU A 158 -24.33 2.24 7.86
CA GLU A 158 -25.07 3.50 8.07
C GLU A 158 -26.30 3.20 8.94
N LYS A 159 -26.51 4.01 9.98
CA LYS A 159 -27.75 4.05 10.74
C LYS A 159 -28.32 5.47 10.70
N ARG A 160 -29.64 5.57 10.76
CA ARG A 160 -30.36 6.85 10.79
C ARG A 160 -31.16 6.98 12.07
N ARG A 161 -31.02 8.10 12.77
CA ARG A 161 -31.82 8.45 13.94
C ARG A 161 -32.34 9.88 13.77
N LYS A 162 -33.66 10.03 13.61
CA LYS A 162 -34.30 11.31 13.28
C LYS A 162 -33.69 11.95 12.01
N LYS A 163 -33.08 13.14 12.13
CA LYS A 163 -32.41 13.88 11.04
C LYS A 163 -30.90 13.61 10.94
N CYS A 164 -30.32 12.84 11.87
CA CYS A 164 -28.89 12.59 11.92
C CYS A 164 -28.52 11.24 11.26
N ARG A 165 -27.46 11.26 10.44
CA ARG A 165 -26.80 10.06 9.93
C ARG A 165 -25.62 9.73 10.85
N TYR A 166 -25.49 8.48 11.24
CA TYR A 166 -24.29 8.01 11.89
C TYR A 166 -23.79 6.71 11.26
N PHE A 167 -22.48 6.56 11.24
CA PHE A 167 -21.80 5.38 10.72
C PHE A 167 -21.14 4.65 11.88
N GLU A 168 -21.38 3.35 11.96
CA GLU A 168 -20.73 2.45 12.89
C GLU A 168 -19.99 1.39 12.08
N GLY A 169 -18.80 1.02 12.51
CA GLY A 169 -17.99 0.11 11.72
C GLY A 169 -16.79 -0.47 12.43
N VAL A 170 -16.17 -1.43 11.77
CA VAL A 170 -14.94 -2.08 12.22
C VAL A 170 -13.86 -1.87 11.16
N ILE A 171 -12.66 -1.51 11.63
CA ILE A 171 -11.45 -1.45 10.81
C ILE A 171 -10.71 -2.78 10.96
N VAL A 172 -10.40 -3.41 9.83
CA VAL A 172 -9.55 -4.60 9.79
C VAL A 172 -8.27 -4.25 9.05
N GLU A 173 -7.15 -4.23 9.78
CA GLU A 173 -5.84 -3.97 9.19
C GLU A 173 -5.45 -5.05 8.18
N LYS A 174 -4.87 -4.63 7.06
CA LYS A 174 -4.27 -5.50 6.05
C LYS A 174 -2.94 -6.08 6.54
N LYS A 175 -2.47 -7.13 5.88
CA LYS A 175 -1.14 -7.69 6.13
C LYS A 175 -0.07 -6.63 5.83
N ARG A 176 0.97 -6.58 6.65
CA ARG A 176 2.07 -5.62 6.46
C ARG A 176 2.91 -5.99 5.24
N PHE A 177 3.15 -5.02 4.36
CA PHE A 177 4.00 -5.19 3.17
C PHE A 177 5.42 -5.65 3.52
N THR A 178 6.00 -5.15 4.63
CA THR A 178 7.36 -5.51 5.06
C THR A 178 7.52 -7.03 5.25
N GLY A 179 6.56 -7.69 5.88
CA GLY A 179 6.61 -9.13 6.10
C GLY A 179 6.48 -9.93 4.81
N PHE A 180 5.64 -9.46 3.88
CA PHE A 180 5.56 -10.02 2.53
C PHE A 180 6.88 -9.86 1.77
N TYR A 181 7.45 -8.64 1.77
CA TYR A 181 8.67 -8.33 1.04
C TYR A 181 9.86 -9.16 1.53
N GLN A 182 9.98 -9.35 2.85
CA GLN A 182 11.02 -10.20 3.43
C GLN A 182 10.89 -11.66 2.97
N LYS A 183 9.68 -12.22 2.96
CA LYS A 183 9.45 -13.57 2.41
C LYS A 183 9.84 -13.68 0.94
N GLN A 184 9.59 -12.65 0.14
CA GLN A 184 10.03 -12.65 -1.26
C GLN A 184 11.56 -12.59 -1.38
N LEU A 185 12.21 -11.77 -0.54
CA LEU A 185 13.65 -11.62 -0.50
C LEU A 185 14.37 -12.95 -0.17
N GLU A 186 13.82 -13.76 0.74
CA GLU A 186 14.32 -15.12 1.07
C GLU A 186 14.42 -16.04 -0.16
N THR A 187 13.58 -15.80 -1.18
CA THR A 187 13.55 -16.62 -2.40
C THR A 187 14.50 -16.13 -3.50
N ILE A 188 15.19 -15.01 -3.32
CA ILE A 188 16.03 -14.39 -4.34
C ILE A 188 17.50 -14.59 -3.96
N PRO A 189 18.27 -15.44 -4.69
CA PRO A 189 19.67 -15.63 -4.40
C PRO A 189 20.47 -14.37 -4.78
N ILE A 190 21.10 -13.72 -3.79
CA ILE A 190 21.95 -12.55 -4.01
C ILE A 190 23.41 -13.01 -4.04
N LYS A 191 24.06 -12.87 -5.21
CA LYS A 191 25.50 -13.16 -5.36
C LYS A 191 26.27 -11.88 -5.64
N ILE A 192 27.29 -11.61 -4.82
CA ILE A 192 28.23 -10.50 -5.03
C ILE A 192 29.59 -11.11 -5.35
N TYR A 193 29.99 -11.04 -6.62
CA TYR A 193 31.20 -11.69 -7.13
C TYR A 193 32.51 -11.01 -6.73
N ASN A 194 32.47 -9.75 -6.30
CA ASN A 194 33.65 -9.02 -5.89
C ASN A 194 33.77 -9.01 -4.36
N ASP A 195 34.73 -9.75 -3.81
CA ASP A 195 34.88 -9.92 -2.37
C ASP A 195 35.17 -8.61 -1.62
N LYS A 196 35.94 -7.70 -2.21
CA LYS A 196 36.17 -6.35 -1.63
C LYS A 196 34.85 -5.60 -1.48
N ILE A 197 33.99 -5.63 -2.49
CA ILE A 197 32.67 -5.00 -2.46
C ILE A 197 31.75 -5.74 -1.49
N LYS A 198 31.75 -7.09 -1.50
CA LYS A 198 30.95 -7.92 -0.59
C LYS A 198 31.27 -7.57 0.86
N ASN A 199 32.54 -7.57 1.25
CA ASN A 199 32.97 -7.27 2.62
C ASN A 199 32.60 -5.84 3.04
N LYS A 200 32.78 -4.86 2.15
CA LYS A 200 32.36 -3.47 2.41
C LYS A 200 30.85 -3.38 2.62
N ILE A 201 30.06 -4.09 1.82
CA ILE A 201 28.60 -4.10 1.94
C ILE A 201 28.17 -4.79 3.23
N ILE A 202 28.73 -5.97 3.57
CA ILE A 202 28.42 -6.68 4.82
C ILE A 202 28.70 -5.79 6.03
N PHE A 203 29.86 -5.13 6.07
CA PHE A 203 30.20 -4.19 7.15
C PHE A 203 29.16 -3.08 7.31
N LEU A 204 28.71 -2.47 6.20
CA LEU A 204 27.69 -1.41 6.21
C LEU A 204 26.30 -1.91 6.60
N LEU A 205 26.04 -3.21 6.48
CA LEU A 205 24.73 -3.82 6.75
C LEU A 205 24.64 -4.49 8.11
N LYS A 206 25.73 -4.49 8.89
CA LYS A 206 25.76 -5.12 10.20
C LYS A 206 24.62 -4.61 11.10
N GLY A 207 23.84 -5.54 11.66
CA GLY A 207 22.67 -5.25 12.49
C GLY A 207 21.41 -4.85 11.71
N THR A 208 21.47 -4.77 10.38
CA THR A 208 20.29 -4.54 9.53
C THR A 208 19.70 -5.86 9.07
N TYR A 209 18.42 -5.86 8.67
CA TYR A 209 17.78 -7.08 8.16
C TYR A 209 18.46 -7.63 6.88
N TRP A 210 19.14 -6.78 6.09
CA TRP A 210 19.82 -7.17 4.85
C TRP A 210 21.06 -8.03 5.09
N GLU A 211 21.66 -7.98 6.29
CA GLU A 211 22.86 -8.76 6.64
C GLU A 211 22.65 -10.26 6.38
N LYS A 212 21.48 -10.79 6.75
CA LYS A 212 21.11 -12.20 6.58
C LYS A 212 21.04 -12.66 5.12
N TYR A 213 20.82 -11.74 4.18
CA TYR A 213 20.57 -12.05 2.77
C TYR A 213 21.80 -11.85 1.88
N ILE A 214 22.82 -11.14 2.39
CA ILE A 214 24.06 -10.85 1.64
C ILE A 214 25.27 -11.58 2.25
N GLY A 215 25.18 -12.00 3.52
CA GLY A 215 26.25 -12.70 4.24
C GLY A 215 26.49 -14.15 3.81
N ASN A 216 25.45 -14.85 3.33
CA ASN A 216 25.53 -16.21 2.80
C ASN A 216 25.99 -16.23 1.33
#